data_AF-A0AAW0APY8-F1
#
_entry.id   AF-A0AAW0APY8-F1
#
_cell.length_a   1.000
_cell.length_b   1.000
_cell.length_c   1.000
_cell.angle_alpha   90.00
_cell.angle_beta   90.00
_cell.angle_gamma   90.00
#
_symmetry.space_group_name_H-M   'P 1'
#
loop_
_entity.id
_entity.type
_entity.pdbx_description
1 polymer ?
#
loop_
_entity_poly.entity_id
_entity_poly.type
_entity_poly.pdbx_seq_one_letter_code
_entity_poly.pdbx_strand_id
1 'polypeptide(L)'
;MPVSETLDTTPRASPMTGSEYSASPKKHRRRPPLTLPGEQRIRPSKSNPIYGLVDGAKRGSERWEVARKVPQFSILPTWAECNKKFNEKIQAVLRLAEETADETGSWIYVAAQMPTGRHEFTHFASRRLRKEAPGPVNDMNAIAHKMFGGLVSSRRKDVLQLELEVANQRTDLQKLADEKALLYQAKEHAEAVIQGLRLRLTDSEPLSAEELTELLDSTSDRTSV
;
A
#
# COMPACT_ATOMS: atom_id res chain seq x y z
N MET A 1 -17.06 -49.94 -36.21
CA MET A 1 -16.84 -48.64 -35.53
C MET A 1 -15.97 -47.80 -36.46
N PRO A 2 -16.50 -46.74 -37.08
CA PRO A 2 -15.78 -45.96 -38.08
C PRO A 2 -14.75 -45.03 -37.40
N VAL A 3 -13.58 -44.94 -38.01
CA VAL A 3 -12.44 -44.13 -37.56
C VAL A 3 -12.61 -42.73 -38.14
N SER A 4 -12.91 -41.75 -37.29
CA SER A 4 -13.09 -40.35 -37.69
C SER A 4 -11.74 -39.63 -37.75
N GLU A 5 -11.36 -39.21 -38.96
CA GLU A 5 -10.24 -38.31 -39.26
C GLU A 5 -10.43 -36.95 -38.56
N THR A 6 -9.52 -36.59 -37.67
CA THR A 6 -9.44 -35.26 -37.07
C THR A 6 -8.47 -34.40 -37.89
N LEU A 7 -9.01 -33.37 -38.54
CA LEU A 7 -8.25 -32.37 -39.30
C LEU A 7 -7.40 -31.51 -38.35
N ASP A 8 -6.09 -31.63 -38.52
CA ASP A 8 -5.06 -30.89 -37.80
C ASP A 8 -5.02 -29.44 -38.30
N THR A 9 -5.54 -28.51 -37.50
CA THR A 9 -5.58 -27.08 -37.82
C THR A 9 -4.57 -26.35 -36.95
N THR A 10 -3.29 -26.50 -37.26
CA THR A 10 -2.24 -25.70 -36.63
C THR A 10 -2.27 -24.26 -37.15
N PRO A 11 -2.47 -23.24 -36.29
CA PRO A 11 -2.39 -21.84 -36.71
C PRO A 11 -0.94 -21.46 -37.04
N ARG A 12 -0.75 -20.97 -38.26
CA ARG A 12 0.52 -20.46 -38.80
C ARG A 12 0.95 -19.22 -38.02
N ALA A 13 1.99 -19.35 -37.20
CA ALA A 13 2.58 -18.25 -36.44
C ALA A 13 3.05 -17.12 -37.37
N SER A 14 2.55 -15.90 -37.15
CA SER A 14 3.00 -14.70 -37.86
C SER A 14 4.43 -14.33 -37.43
N PRO A 15 5.29 -13.90 -38.38
CA PRO A 15 6.65 -13.45 -38.06
C PRO A 15 6.57 -12.15 -37.26
N MET A 16 6.95 -12.21 -35.98
CA MET A 16 7.12 -11.03 -35.14
C MET A 16 8.28 -10.21 -35.70
N THR A 17 7.96 -9.04 -36.26
CA THR A 17 8.91 -8.00 -36.65
C THR A 17 9.77 -7.61 -35.45
N GLY A 18 11.09 -7.68 -35.64
CA GLY A 18 12.08 -7.41 -34.61
C GLY A 18 11.94 -6.02 -34.03
N SER A 19 11.40 -5.93 -32.82
CA SER A 19 11.52 -4.74 -31.97
C SER A 19 12.99 -4.62 -31.57
N GLU A 20 13.65 -3.61 -32.12
CA GLU A 20 15.00 -3.18 -31.73
C GLU A 20 14.98 -2.73 -30.26
N TYR A 21 15.16 -3.68 -29.35
CA TYR A 21 15.42 -3.39 -27.95
C TYR A 21 16.82 -2.76 -27.85
N SER A 22 16.86 -1.42 -27.92
CA SER A 22 18.00 -0.59 -27.51
C SER A 22 18.38 -0.94 -26.06
N ALA A 23 19.34 -1.84 -25.91
CA ALA A 23 19.85 -2.30 -24.63
C ALA A 23 20.67 -1.17 -24.00
N SER A 24 19.98 -0.28 -23.29
CA SER A 24 20.63 0.73 -22.47
C SER A 24 21.63 0.06 -21.52
N PRO A 25 22.90 0.50 -21.47
CA PRO A 25 23.94 -0.15 -20.69
C PRO A 25 23.53 -0.18 -19.21
N LYS A 26 23.44 -1.40 -18.65
CA LYS A 26 23.11 -1.62 -17.24
C LYS A 26 24.21 -0.98 -16.39
N LYS A 27 23.97 0.25 -15.90
CA LYS A 27 24.83 0.90 -14.91
C LYS A 27 24.80 0.04 -13.64
N HIS A 28 25.80 -0.84 -13.48
CA HIS A 28 26.03 -1.52 -12.21
C HIS A 28 26.21 -0.43 -11.16
N ARG A 29 25.26 -0.32 -10.23
CA ARG A 29 25.37 0.56 -9.08
C ARG A 29 26.55 0.08 -8.24
N ARG A 30 27.75 0.55 -8.56
CA ARG A 30 28.93 0.39 -7.71
C ARG A 30 28.58 1.08 -6.40
N ARG A 31 28.65 0.34 -5.30
CA ARG A 31 28.41 0.91 -3.98
C ARG A 31 29.44 2.01 -3.76
N PRO A 32 29.04 3.22 -3.34
CA PRO A 32 30.03 4.22 -2.95
C PRO A 32 30.93 3.62 -1.87
N PRO A 33 32.26 3.81 -1.95
CA PRO A 33 33.16 3.34 -0.92
C PRO A 33 32.74 3.96 0.43
N LEU A 34 32.72 3.16 1.49
CA LEU A 34 32.35 3.62 2.84
C LEU A 34 33.29 4.71 3.35
N THR A 35 34.53 4.68 2.88
CA THR A 35 35.62 5.54 3.34
C THR A 35 36.15 6.31 2.15
N LEU A 36 36.45 7.58 2.36
CA LEU A 36 37.10 8.39 1.33
C LEU A 36 38.49 7.79 1.01
N PRO A 37 39.01 7.99 -0.21
CA PRO A 37 40.39 7.61 -0.52
C PRO A 37 41.36 8.22 0.51
N GLY A 38 42.11 7.36 1.22
CA GLY A 38 43.04 7.78 2.29
C GLY A 38 42.52 7.58 3.72
N GLU A 39 41.24 7.29 3.90
CA GLU A 39 40.65 7.06 5.23
C GLU A 39 40.68 5.56 5.60
N GLN A 40 40.91 5.25 6.88
CA GLN A 40 41.03 3.88 7.36
C GLN A 40 39.72 3.12 7.16
N ARG A 41 39.76 2.00 6.43
CA ARG A 41 38.57 1.19 6.10
C ARG A 41 37.83 0.74 7.36
N ILE A 42 36.69 1.36 7.64
CA ILE A 42 35.85 0.98 8.78
C ILE A 42 35.16 -0.35 8.45
N ARG A 43 35.36 -1.36 9.31
CA ARG A 43 34.69 -2.66 9.20
C ARG A 43 33.55 -2.71 10.22
N PRO A 44 32.28 -2.89 9.78
CA PRO A 44 31.17 -3.09 10.69
C PRO A 44 31.47 -4.28 11.62
N SER A 45 31.39 -4.04 12.92
CA SER A 45 31.63 -5.03 13.98
C SER A 45 30.49 -4.98 15.00
N LYS A 46 30.47 -5.94 15.94
CA LYS A 46 29.52 -5.92 17.05
C LYS A 46 29.66 -4.65 17.90
N SER A 47 30.90 -4.21 18.16
CA SER A 47 31.19 -2.99 18.93
C SER A 47 30.98 -1.70 18.14
N ASN A 48 31.02 -1.77 16.80
CA ASN A 48 30.79 -0.63 15.91
C ASN A 48 29.82 -0.99 14.78
N PRO A 49 28.50 -1.05 15.09
CA PRO A 49 27.48 -1.39 14.11
C PRO A 49 27.10 -0.17 13.26
N ILE A 50 27.97 0.24 12.33
CA ILE A 50 27.80 1.44 11.46
C ILE A 50 26.40 1.50 10.81
N TYR A 51 25.85 0.36 10.41
CA TYR A 51 24.55 0.25 9.76
C TYR A 51 23.45 -0.30 10.68
N GLY A 52 23.69 -0.33 11.98
CA GLY A 52 22.84 -0.97 12.98
C GLY A 52 23.02 -2.49 13.04
N LEU A 53 22.20 -3.11 13.89
CA LEU A 53 22.12 -4.56 14.09
C LEU A 53 21.00 -5.15 13.22
N VAL A 54 21.14 -6.40 12.78
CA VAL A 54 20.09 -7.15 12.08
C VAL A 54 18.92 -7.33 13.03
N ASP A 55 17.75 -6.87 12.61
CA ASP A 55 16.55 -6.95 13.45
C ASP A 55 15.93 -8.34 13.36
N GLY A 56 15.38 -8.83 14.47
CA GLY A 56 14.77 -10.16 14.55
C GLY A 56 15.74 -11.36 14.54
N ALA A 57 17.06 -11.13 14.49
CA ALA A 57 18.03 -12.22 14.63
C ALA A 57 18.01 -12.80 16.05
N LYS A 58 17.81 -14.12 16.17
CA LYS A 58 17.74 -14.84 17.45
C LYS A 58 18.60 -16.11 17.41
N ARG A 59 19.05 -16.55 18.59
CA ARG A 59 19.68 -17.86 18.82
C ARG A 59 18.87 -18.56 19.92
N GLY A 60 18.03 -19.52 19.51
CA GLY A 60 16.98 -20.03 20.40
C GLY A 60 16.01 -18.92 20.77
N SER A 61 15.78 -18.74 22.08
CA SER A 61 14.92 -17.68 22.62
C SER A 61 15.64 -16.32 22.77
N GLU A 62 16.97 -16.32 22.71
CA GLU A 62 17.78 -15.14 23.01
C GLU A 62 18.02 -14.27 21.78
N ARG A 63 18.17 -12.96 22.01
CA ARG A 63 18.51 -12.01 20.96
C ARG A 63 19.95 -12.26 20.49
N TRP A 64 20.14 -12.34 19.17
CA TRP A 64 21.46 -12.51 18.57
C TRP A 64 21.88 -11.25 17.83
N GLU A 65 22.85 -10.52 18.40
CA GLU A 65 23.31 -9.25 17.86
C GLU A 65 24.28 -9.44 16.69
N VAL A 66 23.74 -9.34 15.47
CA VAL A 66 24.52 -9.43 14.23
C VAL A 66 24.65 -8.04 13.62
N ALA A 67 25.87 -7.52 13.53
CA ALA A 67 26.10 -6.21 12.88
C ALA A 67 25.84 -6.27 11.38
N ARG A 68 25.10 -5.28 10.84
CA ARG A 68 24.82 -5.21 9.41
C ARG A 68 26.08 -4.78 8.64
N LYS A 69 26.40 -5.50 7.57
CA LYS A 69 27.49 -5.14 6.65
C LYS A 69 27.09 -4.10 5.59
N VAL A 70 25.80 -3.83 5.45
CA VAL A 70 25.21 -3.00 4.39
C VAL A 70 24.07 -2.19 5.02
N PRO A 71 23.82 -0.94 4.58
CA PRO A 71 22.67 -0.16 5.06
C PRO A 71 21.35 -0.87 4.76
N GLN A 72 20.34 -0.57 5.57
CA GLN A 72 18.99 -1.04 5.33
C GLN A 72 18.46 -0.46 4.03
N PHE A 73 17.94 -1.32 3.15
CA PHE A 73 17.31 -0.88 1.91
C PHE A 73 15.88 -0.43 2.19
N SER A 74 15.46 0.66 1.58
CA SER A 74 14.04 1.00 1.46
C SER A 74 13.33 -0.01 0.57
N ILE A 75 12.01 -0.12 0.76
CA ILE A 75 11.15 -0.92 -0.09
C ILE A 75 11.19 -0.33 -1.51
N LEU A 76 11.32 -1.19 -2.52
CA LEU A 76 11.35 -0.74 -3.92
C LEU A 76 9.97 -0.21 -4.33
N PRO A 77 9.91 0.82 -5.19
CA PRO A 77 8.67 1.53 -5.48
C PRO A 77 7.68 0.66 -6.25
N THR A 78 8.17 -0.22 -7.14
CA THR A 78 7.33 -1.04 -8.00
C THR A 78 7.32 -2.50 -7.56
N TRP A 79 6.16 -3.13 -7.72
CA TRP A 79 5.98 -4.55 -7.45
C TRP A 79 6.88 -5.43 -8.33
N ALA A 80 7.03 -5.09 -9.61
CA ALA A 80 7.85 -5.84 -10.55
C ALA A 80 9.33 -5.87 -10.13
N GLU A 81 9.87 -4.74 -9.66
CA GLU A 81 11.24 -4.68 -9.13
C GLU A 81 11.39 -5.45 -7.83
N CYS A 82 10.40 -5.37 -6.92
CA CYS A 82 10.36 -6.18 -5.71
C CYS A 82 10.44 -7.67 -6.04
N ASN A 83 9.59 -8.14 -6.96
CA ASN A 83 9.53 -9.55 -7.35
C ASN A 83 10.84 -10.03 -7.97
N LYS A 84 11.38 -9.25 -8.91
CA LYS A 84 12.66 -9.56 -9.55
C LYS A 84 13.78 -9.67 -8.51
N LYS A 85 13.90 -8.67 -7.64
CA LYS A 85 14.95 -8.65 -6.61
C LYS A 85 14.74 -9.73 -5.56
N PHE A 86 13.50 -10.05 -5.20
CA PHE A 86 13.17 -11.17 -4.32
C PHE A 86 13.68 -12.49 -4.91
N ASN A 87 13.36 -12.78 -6.17
CA ASN A 87 13.80 -14.00 -6.85
C ASN A 87 15.33 -14.11 -6.95
N GLU A 88 16.02 -13.01 -7.31
CA GLU A 88 17.48 -12.98 -7.35
C GLU A 88 18.10 -13.22 -5.96
N LYS A 89 17.51 -12.62 -4.90
CA LYS A 89 18.04 -12.74 -3.54
C LYS A 89 17.72 -14.06 -2.89
N ILE A 90 16.52 -14.59 -3.06
CA ILE A 90 16.15 -15.87 -2.47
C ILE A 90 17.01 -16.99 -3.07
N GLN A 91 17.27 -16.99 -4.38
CA GLN A 91 18.19 -17.96 -5.00
C GLN A 91 19.61 -17.89 -4.43
N ALA A 92 20.12 -16.70 -4.11
CA ALA A 92 21.42 -16.55 -3.45
C ALA A 92 21.39 -17.09 -2.01
N VAL A 93 20.30 -16.85 -1.27
CA VAL A 93 20.11 -17.39 0.09
C VAL A 93 20.03 -18.91 0.06
N LEU A 94 19.28 -19.51 -0.88
CA LEU A 94 19.15 -20.96 -0.97
C LEU A 94 20.48 -21.64 -1.29
N ARG A 95 21.27 -21.08 -2.22
CA ARG A 95 22.62 -21.59 -2.52
C ARG A 95 23.54 -21.53 -1.31
N LEU A 96 23.56 -20.40 -0.60
CA LEU A 96 24.37 -20.26 0.61
C LEU A 96 23.92 -21.24 1.71
N ALA A 97 22.61 -21.47 1.85
CA ALA A 97 22.06 -22.43 2.79
C ALA A 97 22.45 -23.88 2.44
N GLU A 98 22.46 -24.22 1.15
CA GLU A 98 22.94 -25.51 0.64
C GLU A 98 24.43 -25.70 0.92
N GLU A 99 25.28 -24.76 0.50
CA GLU A 99 26.73 -24.79 0.75
C GLU A 99 27.02 -24.92 2.25
N THR A 100 26.37 -24.11 3.09
CA THR A 100 26.56 -24.16 4.55
C THR A 100 26.15 -25.51 5.11
N ALA A 101 25.02 -26.07 4.66
CA ALA A 101 24.54 -27.36 5.13
C ALA A 101 25.49 -28.51 4.73
N ASP A 102 26.04 -28.47 3.52
CA ASP A 102 26.95 -29.49 3.01
C ASP A 102 28.33 -29.41 3.69
N GLU A 103 28.87 -28.20 3.88
CA GLU A 103 30.16 -28.00 4.55
C GLU A 103 30.13 -28.36 6.04
N THR A 104 29.04 -28.03 6.73
CA THR A 104 28.95 -28.18 8.20
C THR A 104 28.17 -29.43 8.63
N GLY A 105 27.49 -30.11 7.70
CA GLY A 105 26.57 -31.21 8.01
C GLY A 105 25.39 -30.78 8.89
N SER A 106 25.01 -29.50 8.87
CA SER A 106 23.96 -28.96 9.74
C SER A 106 22.54 -29.17 9.18
N TRP A 107 21.57 -29.15 10.10
CA TRP A 107 20.14 -29.12 9.74
C TRP A 107 19.74 -27.68 9.44
N ILE A 108 19.40 -27.40 8.19
CA ILE A 108 19.01 -26.06 7.74
C ILE A 108 17.63 -26.17 7.08
N TYR A 109 16.72 -25.29 7.52
CA TYR A 109 15.43 -25.07 6.89
C TYR A 109 15.27 -23.58 6.62
N VAL A 110 14.96 -23.22 5.38
CA VAL A 110 14.71 -21.83 4.96
C VAL A 110 13.36 -21.80 4.27
N ALA A 111 12.49 -20.86 4.65
CA ALA A 111 11.24 -20.60 3.96
C ALA A 111 11.02 -19.09 3.82
N ALA A 112 10.60 -18.65 2.64
CA ALA A 112 10.34 -17.25 2.36
C ALA A 112 9.19 -17.10 1.37
N GLN A 113 8.32 -16.11 1.62
CA GLN A 113 7.30 -15.68 0.67
C GLN A 113 7.34 -14.17 0.49
N MET A 114 7.21 -13.72 -0.75
CA MET A 114 6.91 -12.32 -1.03
C MET A 114 5.41 -12.07 -0.80
N PRO A 115 5.00 -11.10 0.03
CA PRO A 115 3.59 -10.88 0.40
C PRO A 115 2.63 -10.65 -0.78
N THR A 116 3.16 -10.14 -1.90
CA THR A 116 2.41 -9.80 -3.11
C THR A 116 2.72 -10.76 -4.26
N GLY A 117 3.47 -11.84 -3.98
CA GLY A 117 3.80 -12.85 -4.98
C GLY A 117 2.56 -13.65 -5.37
N ARG A 118 2.43 -13.97 -6.66
CA ARG A 118 1.42 -14.93 -7.14
C ARG A 118 1.82 -16.37 -6.84
N HIS A 119 3.11 -16.61 -6.63
CA HIS A 119 3.67 -17.93 -6.40
C HIS A 119 3.57 -18.32 -4.92
N GLU A 120 3.57 -19.63 -4.69
CA GLU A 120 3.70 -20.21 -3.36
C GLU A 120 5.05 -19.82 -2.72
N PHE A 121 5.17 -20.04 -1.41
CA PHE A 121 6.41 -19.77 -0.70
C PHE A 121 7.53 -20.68 -1.23
N THR A 122 8.73 -20.12 -1.33
CA THR A 122 9.93 -20.86 -1.70
C THR A 122 10.57 -21.40 -0.42
N HIS A 123 10.99 -22.66 -0.43
CA HIS A 123 11.66 -23.26 0.71
C HIS A 123 12.85 -24.14 0.29
N PHE A 124 13.73 -24.37 1.26
CA PHE A 124 14.84 -25.30 1.18
C PHE A 124 14.95 -26.06 2.49
N ALA A 125 15.21 -27.35 2.40
CA ALA A 125 15.53 -28.21 3.54
C ALA A 125 16.81 -28.99 3.21
N SER A 126 17.80 -28.92 4.10
CA SER A 126 19.09 -29.56 3.87
C SER A 126 18.95 -31.07 3.66
N ARG A 127 19.88 -31.66 2.89
CA ARG A 127 19.85 -33.09 2.56
C ARG A 127 19.79 -33.96 3.83
N ARG A 128 20.56 -33.60 4.84
CA ARG A 128 20.59 -34.30 6.13
C ARG A 128 19.24 -34.25 6.84
N LEU A 129 18.63 -33.07 6.93
CA LEU A 129 17.32 -32.89 7.55
C LEU A 129 16.22 -33.70 6.84
N ARG A 130 16.21 -33.68 5.51
CA ARG A 130 15.26 -34.48 4.71
C ARG A 130 15.44 -36.00 4.89
N LYS A 131 16.67 -36.46 5.08
CA LYS A 131 16.98 -37.88 5.27
C LYS A 131 16.61 -38.36 6.68
N GLU A 132 16.93 -37.57 7.70
CA GLU A 132 16.75 -37.97 9.09
C GLU A 132 15.33 -37.72 9.60
N ALA A 133 14.62 -36.72 9.07
CA ALA A 133 13.30 -36.32 9.56
C ALA A 133 12.34 -35.91 8.43
N PRO A 134 11.97 -36.82 7.50
CA PRO A 134 11.10 -36.49 6.37
C PRO A 134 9.68 -36.05 6.81
N GLY A 135 9.13 -36.69 7.86
CA GLY A 135 7.82 -36.32 8.42
C GLY A 135 7.81 -34.88 8.97
N PRO A 136 8.68 -34.54 9.93
CA PRO A 136 8.78 -33.18 10.45
C PRO A 136 9.06 -32.11 9.39
N VAL A 137 9.78 -32.42 8.30
CA VAL A 137 9.96 -31.49 7.18
C VAL A 137 8.62 -31.18 6.48
N ASN A 138 7.77 -32.18 6.28
CA ASN A 138 6.44 -31.97 5.73
C ASN A 138 5.55 -31.16 6.67
N ASP A 139 5.64 -31.41 7.98
CA ASP A 139 4.92 -30.62 8.99
C ASP A 139 5.37 -29.15 9.00
N MET A 140 6.67 -28.90 8.93
CA MET A 140 7.22 -27.55 8.80
C MET A 140 6.73 -26.84 7.53
N ASN A 141 6.69 -27.56 6.40
CA ASN A 141 6.14 -27.03 5.15
C ASN A 141 4.65 -26.69 5.27
N ALA A 142 3.85 -27.54 5.92
CA ALA A 142 2.44 -27.29 6.15
C ALA A 142 2.21 -26.08 7.10
N ILE A 143 3.01 -25.96 8.15
CA ILE A 143 2.99 -24.81 9.06
C ILE A 143 3.37 -23.53 8.31
N ALA A 144 4.46 -23.56 7.53
CA ALA A 144 4.90 -22.42 6.74
C ALA A 144 3.83 -21.99 5.74
N HIS A 145 3.20 -22.94 5.04
CA HIS A 145 2.09 -22.67 4.12
C HIS A 145 0.93 -21.95 4.80
N LYS A 146 0.46 -22.49 5.94
CA LYS A 146 -0.64 -21.89 6.72
C LYS A 146 -0.29 -20.50 7.24
N MET A 147 0.92 -20.33 7.78
CA MET A 147 1.41 -19.05 8.30
C MET A 147 1.43 -17.99 7.20
N PHE A 148 2.07 -18.28 6.08
CA PHE A 148 2.19 -17.37 4.94
C PHE A 148 0.84 -17.06 4.29
N GLY A 149 -0.01 -18.08 4.10
CA GLY A 149 -1.38 -17.88 3.61
C GLY A 149 -2.22 -16.99 4.54
N GLY A 150 -2.07 -17.16 5.86
CA GLY A 150 -2.70 -16.33 6.88
C GLY A 150 -2.25 -14.87 6.79
N LEU A 151 -0.95 -14.61 6.67
CA LEU A 151 -0.41 -13.26 6.52
C LEU A 151 -0.90 -12.56 5.24
N VAL A 152 -0.90 -13.26 4.10
CA VAL A 152 -1.43 -12.73 2.84
C VAL A 152 -2.93 -12.43 2.95
N SER A 153 -3.69 -13.31 3.60
CA SER A 153 -5.13 -13.13 3.79
C SER A 153 -5.45 -11.97 4.72
N SER A 154 -4.70 -11.83 5.83
CA SER A 154 -4.83 -10.69 6.76
C SER A 154 -4.60 -9.38 6.03
N ARG A 155 -3.50 -9.28 5.27
CA ARG A 155 -3.20 -8.06 4.52
C ARG A 155 -4.29 -7.71 3.51
N ARG A 156 -4.89 -8.70 2.84
CA ARG A 156 -6.01 -8.44 1.91
C ARG A 156 -7.24 -7.89 2.64
N LYS A 157 -7.53 -8.39 3.85
CA LYS A 157 -8.61 -7.87 4.68
C LYS A 157 -8.34 -6.42 5.10
N ASP A 158 -7.11 -6.11 5.50
CA ASP A 158 -6.72 -4.74 5.88
C ASP A 158 -6.91 -3.76 4.71
N VAL A 159 -6.51 -4.17 3.50
CA VAL A 159 -6.69 -3.33 2.29
C VAL A 159 -8.17 -3.11 2.00
N LEU A 160 -9.00 -4.16 2.03
CA LEU A 160 -10.44 -4.03 1.81
C LEU A 160 -11.13 -3.15 2.86
N GLN A 161 -10.70 -3.26 4.12
CA GLN A 161 -11.22 -2.41 5.19
C GLN A 161 -10.85 -0.94 4.96
N LEU A 162 -9.60 -0.65 4.61
CA LEU A 162 -9.16 0.71 4.29
C LEU A 162 -9.89 1.27 3.06
N GLU A 163 -10.15 0.46 2.03
CA GLU A 163 -10.92 0.87 0.86
C GLU A 163 -12.37 1.23 1.24
N LEU A 164 -13.00 0.46 2.12
CA LEU A 164 -14.33 0.75 2.64
C LEU A 164 -14.34 2.05 3.45
N GLU A 165 -13.36 2.26 4.32
CA GLU A 165 -13.22 3.49 5.12
C GLU A 165 -13.05 4.73 4.22
N VAL A 166 -12.21 4.64 3.19
CA VAL A 166 -12.03 5.71 2.20
C VAL A 166 -13.32 5.98 1.41
N ALA A 167 -14.07 4.94 1.04
CA ALA A 167 -15.35 5.10 0.36
C ALA A 167 -16.37 5.84 1.25
N ASN A 168 -16.49 5.46 2.52
CA ASN A 168 -17.38 6.12 3.47
C ASN A 168 -17.01 7.61 3.63
N GLN A 169 -15.73 7.91 3.85
CA GLN A 169 -15.24 9.28 3.96
C GLN A 169 -15.56 10.13 2.73
N ARG A 170 -15.46 9.56 1.52
CA ARG A 170 -15.84 10.25 0.28
C ARG A 170 -17.33 10.56 0.24
N THR A 171 -18.18 9.63 0.65
CA THR A 171 -19.63 9.87 0.68
C THR A 171 -20.01 10.94 1.70
N ASP A 172 -19.35 10.98 2.84
CA ASP A 172 -19.62 12.00 3.87
C ASP A 172 -19.13 13.38 3.45
N LEU A 173 -17.96 13.47 2.81
CA LEU A 173 -17.50 14.71 2.19
C LEU A 173 -18.45 15.21 1.10
N GLN A 174 -19.02 14.30 0.29
CA GLN A 174 -20.01 14.68 -0.72
C GLN A 174 -21.29 15.23 -0.09
N LYS A 175 -21.85 14.56 0.93
CA LYS A 175 -23.03 15.05 1.65
C LYS A 175 -22.80 16.43 2.26
N LEU A 176 -21.64 16.66 2.87
CA LEU A 176 -21.28 17.96 3.43
C LEU A 176 -21.12 19.04 2.34
N ALA A 177 -20.62 18.67 1.15
CA ALA A 177 -20.54 19.58 0.03
C ALA A 177 -21.94 19.95 -0.50
N ASP A 178 -22.83 18.96 -0.61
CA ASP A 178 -24.21 19.14 -1.05
C ASP A 178 -25.01 19.99 -0.05
N GLU A 179 -24.86 19.74 1.26
CA GLU A 179 -25.48 20.54 2.33
C GLU A 179 -24.99 21.99 2.29
N LYS A 180 -23.68 22.21 2.13
CA LYS A 180 -23.14 23.56 1.95
C LYS A 180 -23.70 24.24 0.72
N ALA A 181 -23.83 23.54 -0.41
CA ALA A 181 -24.41 24.09 -1.62
C ALA A 181 -25.88 24.52 -1.41
N LEU A 182 -26.68 23.70 -0.71
CA LEU A 182 -28.05 24.06 -0.33
C LEU A 182 -28.11 25.29 0.58
N LEU A 183 -27.21 25.38 1.57
CA LEU A 183 -27.12 26.55 2.44
C LEU A 183 -26.75 27.83 1.68
N TYR A 184 -25.84 27.75 0.72
CA TYR A 184 -25.50 28.89 -0.14
C TYR A 184 -26.70 29.34 -0.99
N GLN A 185 -27.42 28.40 -1.60
CA GLN A 185 -28.64 28.72 -2.38
C GLN A 185 -29.73 29.34 -1.51
N ALA A 186 -29.96 28.81 -0.31
CA ALA A 186 -30.92 29.36 0.64
C ALA A 186 -30.54 30.78 1.08
N LYS A 187 -29.24 31.03 1.29
CA LYS A 187 -28.71 32.35 1.63
C LYS A 187 -28.92 33.34 0.48
N GLU A 188 -28.57 32.98 -0.75
CA GLU A 188 -28.77 33.83 -1.94
C GLU A 188 -30.25 34.18 -2.14
N HIS A 189 -31.15 33.20 -1.99
CA HIS A 189 -32.59 33.43 -2.05
C HIS A 189 -33.07 34.40 -0.96
N ALA A 190 -32.62 34.23 0.29
CA ALA A 190 -32.97 35.13 1.38
C ALA A 190 -32.47 36.57 1.13
N GLU A 191 -31.25 36.73 0.61
CA GLU A 191 -30.70 38.04 0.24
C GLU A 191 -31.50 38.71 -0.88
N ALA A 192 -31.91 37.95 -1.91
CA ALA A 192 -32.77 38.45 -2.98
C ALA A 192 -34.15 38.91 -2.47
N VAL A 193 -34.76 38.17 -1.55
CA VAL A 193 -36.04 38.55 -0.91
C VAL A 193 -35.88 39.86 -0.11
N ILE A 194 -34.81 39.98 0.69
CA ILE A 194 -34.53 41.20 1.47
C ILE A 194 -34.35 42.40 0.54
N GLN A 195 -33.60 42.27 -0.55
CA GLN A 195 -33.43 43.34 -1.54
C GLN A 195 -34.77 43.73 -2.19
N GLY A 196 -35.60 42.75 -2.57
CA GLY A 196 -36.92 43.00 -3.14
C GLY A 196 -37.85 43.75 -2.18
N LEU A 197 -37.84 43.40 -0.88
CA LEU A 197 -38.58 44.12 0.15
C LEU A 197 -38.06 45.55 0.33
N ARG A 198 -36.73 45.73 0.30
CA ARG A 198 -36.10 47.05 0.43
C ARG A 198 -36.50 48.01 -0.69
N LEU A 199 -36.59 47.51 -1.94
CA LEU A 199 -37.06 48.32 -3.08
C LEU A 199 -38.53 48.71 -2.94
N ARG A 200 -39.41 47.80 -2.48
CA ARG A 200 -40.83 48.14 -2.25
C ARG A 200 -41.02 49.19 -1.16
N LEU A 201 -40.18 49.16 -0.12
CA LEU A 201 -40.17 50.17 0.95
C LEU A 201 -39.64 51.54 0.48
N THR A 202 -38.75 51.58 -0.50
CA THR A 202 -38.30 52.86 -1.08
C THR A 202 -39.32 53.45 -2.06
N ASP A 203 -40.12 52.60 -2.71
CA ASP A 203 -41.14 53.02 -3.68
C ASP A 203 -42.49 53.37 -3.04
N SER A 204 -42.74 52.98 -1.78
CA SER A 204 -43.90 53.49 -1.04
C SER A 204 -43.68 54.97 -0.75
N GLU A 205 -44.50 55.85 -1.34
CA GLU A 205 -44.50 57.27 -1.01
C GLU A 205 -44.59 57.44 0.52
N PRO A 206 -43.82 58.37 1.11
CA PRO A 206 -43.95 58.65 2.52
C PRO A 206 -45.41 59.04 2.79
N LEU A 207 -46.09 58.25 3.64
CA LEU A 207 -47.43 58.57 4.13
C LEU A 207 -47.48 60.05 4.48
N SER A 208 -48.46 60.75 3.93
CA SER A 208 -48.61 62.17 4.19
C SER A 208 -48.79 62.37 5.70
N ALA A 209 -48.36 63.52 6.22
CA ALA A 209 -48.47 63.81 7.65
C ALA A 209 -49.91 63.70 8.17
N GLU A 210 -50.91 63.88 7.29
CA GLU A 210 -52.34 63.77 7.59
C GLU A 210 -52.78 62.31 7.81
N GLU A 211 -52.32 61.36 7.00
CA GLU A 211 -52.62 59.93 7.15
C GLU A 211 -51.96 59.33 8.40
N LEU A 212 -50.78 59.83 8.80
CA LEU A 212 -50.10 59.42 10.03
C LEU A 212 -50.87 59.86 11.28
N THR A 213 -51.50 61.04 11.26
CA THR A 213 -52.37 61.51 12.37
C THR A 213 -53.66 60.68 12.47
N GLU A 214 -54.28 60.32 11.35
CA GLU A 214 -55.53 59.53 11.34
C GLU A 214 -55.32 58.08 11.83
N LEU A 215 -54.15 57.50 11.58
CA LEU A 215 -53.73 56.19 12.11
C LEU A 215 -53.42 56.21 13.62
N LEU A 216 -52.86 57.31 14.12
CA LEU A 216 -52.59 57.49 15.56
C LEU A 216 -53.90 57.71 16.35
N ASP A 217 -54.84 58.47 15.80
CA ASP A 217 -56.13 58.70 16.45
C ASP A 217 -57.01 57.42 16.47
N SER A 218 -56.97 56.60 15.42
CA SER A 218 -57.73 55.33 15.37
C SER A 218 -57.16 54.19 16.23
N THR A 219 -55.89 54.27 16.64
CA THR A 219 -55.28 53.28 17.55
C THR A 219 -55.48 53.61 19.02
N SER A 220 -55.71 54.89 19.36
CA SER A 220 -56.05 55.34 20.72
C SER A 220 -57.38 54.76 21.25
N ASP A 221 -58.31 54.43 20.36
CA ASP A 221 -59.63 53.87 20.72
C ASP A 221 -59.64 52.35 20.99
N ARG A 222 -58.53 51.63 20.79
CA ARG A 222 -58.47 50.15 20.94
C ARG A 222 -57.80 49.64 22.21
N THR A 223 -57.19 50.50 23.02
CA THR A 223 -56.47 50.12 24.27
C THR A 223 -57.28 50.35 25.55
N SER A 224 -58.57 50.70 25.44
CA SER A 224 -59.49 50.92 26.56
C SER A 224 -60.47 49.74 26.76
N VAL A 225 -59.96 48.52 26.90
CA VAL A 225 -60.70 47.35 27.44
C VAL A 225 -59.78 46.51 28.32
#